data_AF-A0A2B8BJ98-F1
#
_entry.id   AF-A0A2B8BJ98-F1
#
_cell.length_a   1.000
_cell.length_b   1.000
_cell.length_c   1.000
_cell.angle_alpha   90.00
_cell.angle_beta   90.00
_cell.angle_gamma   90.00
#
_symmetry.space_group_name_H-M   'P 1'
#
loop_
_entity.id
_entity.type
_entity.pdbx_description
1 polymer ?
#
loop_
_entity_poly.entity_id
_entity_poly.type
_entity_poly.pdbx_seq_one_letter_code
_entity_poly.pdbx_strand_id
1 'polypeptide(L)'
;MSAFNADRFAKVLALAGSDQDGEALAALRKAQGMLKAAGMTFTDVSQRMSQPAAPDYSASYSTADFDDLMRQWAKPKAKKKPAPYVDPCGNKWGSKAEYESWKASNDARFEQDRKKHAAERAAIIARYGSFEAATARDEREQLLHEAALPWLEGPNVSTDPEFAHQSGRWHKRMGGWEAYGCFGQHPVDPCRLAIENAYPMPVTIRQARDEHQAWERRRHELDLIQEAYGAYEVLDLPAEYRWRRVRRLYESELPIVTMDDLHIRLQFARDVDDAHDVCEAVPSIIEAFERLVMPAANAPTEGIPPIRRKRRANPKAAAPNDPRQRDLFT
;
A
#
# COMPACT_ATOMS: atom_id res chain seq x y z
N MET A 1 24.23 40.18 13.39
CA MET A 1 22.93 39.72 13.92
C MET A 1 21.88 39.99 12.85
N SER A 2 21.21 38.95 12.34
CA SER A 2 20.14 39.13 11.33
C SER A 2 18.87 39.63 12.01
N ALA A 3 18.23 40.66 11.44
CA ALA A 3 16.95 41.16 11.94
C ALA A 3 15.87 40.07 11.86
N PHE A 4 15.13 39.87 12.95
CA PHE A 4 14.04 38.89 13.01
C PHE A 4 12.88 39.35 12.12
N ASN A 5 12.57 38.57 11.08
CA ASN A 5 11.46 38.86 10.17
C ASN A 5 10.19 38.14 10.63
N ALA A 6 9.31 38.89 11.30
CA ALA A 6 8.08 38.37 11.90
C ALA A 6 7.09 37.81 10.86
N ASP A 7 6.93 38.46 9.72
CA ASP A 7 6.01 38.03 8.65
C ASP A 7 6.43 36.68 8.05
N ARG A 8 7.74 36.49 7.85
CA ARG A 8 8.29 35.24 7.35
C ARG A 8 8.15 34.12 8.38
N PHE A 9 8.35 34.44 9.66
CA PHE A 9 8.15 33.48 10.74
C PHE A 9 6.68 33.02 10.84
N ALA A 10 5.72 33.95 10.78
CA ALA A 10 4.29 33.65 10.82
C ALA A 10 3.86 32.74 9.65
N LYS A 11 4.37 32.98 8.44
CA LYS A 11 4.10 32.13 7.27
C LYS A 11 4.66 30.72 7.42
N VAL A 12 5.86 30.57 7.97
CA VAL A 12 6.48 29.25 8.23
C VAL A 12 5.71 28.51 9.33
N LEU A 13 5.24 29.23 10.37
CA LEU A 13 4.45 28.62 11.44
C LEU A 13 3.06 28.18 10.95
N ALA A 14 2.44 28.91 10.02
CA ALA A 14 1.17 28.50 9.41
C ALA A 14 1.27 27.16 8.66
N LEU A 15 2.44 26.85 8.06
CA LEU A 15 2.70 25.57 7.39
C LEU A 15 2.86 24.40 8.37
N ALA A 16 3.08 24.66 9.66
CA ALA A 16 3.10 23.63 10.69
C ALA A 16 1.71 23.06 11.01
N GLY A 17 0.63 23.68 10.52
CA GLY A 17 -0.74 23.16 10.60
C GLY A 17 -1.18 22.36 9.37
N SER A 18 -0.25 21.91 8.52
CA SER A 18 -0.53 21.06 7.35
C SER A 18 -0.89 19.63 7.79
N ASP A 19 -1.78 18.96 7.06
CA ASP A 19 -2.20 17.56 7.30
C ASP A 19 -1.11 16.53 6.91
N GLN A 20 0.04 16.99 6.42
CA GLN A 20 1.18 16.15 6.07
C GLN A 20 2.28 16.24 7.15
N ASP A 21 2.44 15.15 7.91
CA ASP A 21 3.37 15.07 9.05
C ASP A 21 4.82 15.48 8.72
N GLY A 22 5.30 15.10 7.53
CA GLY A 22 6.65 15.44 7.07
C GLY A 22 6.86 16.94 6.83
N GLU A 23 5.85 17.61 6.26
CA GLU A 23 5.91 19.05 5.99
C GLU A 23 5.75 19.87 7.28
N ALA A 24 4.86 19.44 8.18
CA ALA A 24 4.65 20.07 9.47
C ALA A 24 5.93 20.05 10.32
N LEU A 25 6.62 18.91 10.39
CA LEU A 25 7.89 18.78 11.11
C LEU A 25 9.02 19.62 10.49
N ALA A 26 9.09 19.69 9.16
CA ALA A 26 10.08 20.53 8.48
C ALA A 26 9.85 22.03 8.74
N ALA A 27 8.58 22.46 8.74
CA ALA A 27 8.18 23.82 9.07
C ALA A 27 8.54 24.20 10.51
N LEU A 28 8.28 23.32 11.48
CA LEU A 28 8.65 23.52 12.89
C LEU A 28 10.16 23.65 13.10
N ARG A 29 10.96 22.77 12.48
CA ARG A 29 12.43 22.85 12.54
C ARG A 29 12.96 24.16 11.95
N LYS A 30 12.34 24.63 10.87
CA LYS A 30 12.71 25.90 10.23
C LYS A 30 12.33 27.11 11.08
N ALA A 31 11.15 27.10 11.70
CA ALA A 31 10.72 28.12 12.65
C ALA A 31 11.69 28.19 13.86
N GLN A 32 12.08 27.04 14.42
CA GLN A 32 13.06 26.95 15.49
C GLN A 32 14.44 27.51 15.08
N GLY A 33 14.89 27.22 13.86
CA GLY A 33 16.12 27.77 13.30
C GLY A 33 16.11 29.28 13.15
N MET A 34 14.97 29.87 12.74
CA MET A 34 14.79 31.32 12.64
C MET A 34 14.87 32.01 14.00
N LEU A 35 14.28 31.41 15.04
CA LEU A 35 14.34 31.92 16.40
C LEU A 35 15.75 31.84 16.98
N LYS A 36 16.42 30.69 16.80
CA LYS A 36 17.81 30.50 17.24
C LYS A 36 18.76 31.51 16.59
N ALA A 37 18.60 31.80 15.30
CA ALA A 37 19.39 32.80 14.59
C ALA A 37 19.16 34.24 15.11
N ALA A 38 17.98 34.50 15.66
CA ALA A 38 17.63 35.77 16.28
C ALA A 38 17.94 35.83 17.80
N GLY A 39 18.48 34.76 18.38
CA GLY A 39 18.72 34.66 19.83
C GLY A 39 17.43 34.62 20.66
N MET A 40 16.34 34.13 20.09
CA MET A 40 15.01 34.08 20.71
C MET A 40 14.54 32.63 20.87
N THR A 41 13.61 32.43 21.78
CA THR A 41 12.88 31.17 22.01
C THR A 41 11.41 31.34 21.64
N PHE A 42 10.67 30.23 21.51
CA PHE A 42 9.22 30.30 21.30
C PHE A 42 8.50 30.98 22.47
N THR A 43 9.04 30.87 23.69
CA THR A 43 8.53 31.55 24.88
C THR A 43 8.65 33.07 24.73
N ASP A 44 9.77 33.58 24.21
CA ASP A 44 9.98 35.02 24.00
C ASP A 44 8.99 35.59 22.98
N VAL A 45 8.66 34.82 21.95
CA VAL A 45 7.63 35.20 20.95
C VAL A 45 6.25 35.24 21.60
N SER A 46 5.89 34.21 22.38
CA SER A 46 4.59 34.15 23.05
C SER A 46 4.39 35.27 24.08
N GLN A 47 5.46 35.68 24.77
CA GLN A 47 5.43 36.79 25.71
C GLN A 47 5.31 38.14 25.01
N ARG A 48 5.96 38.32 23.85
CA ARG A 48 5.81 39.53 23.03
C ARG A 48 4.42 39.67 22.40
N MET A 49 3.78 38.56 22.04
CA MET A 49 2.41 38.58 21.51
C MET A 49 1.35 38.74 22.60
N SER A 50 1.67 38.40 23.85
CA SER A 50 0.79 38.56 25.01
C SER A 50 0.81 39.97 25.62
N GLN A 51 1.65 40.88 25.13
CA GLN A 51 1.61 42.29 25.51
C GLN A 51 0.69 43.06 24.54
N PRO A 52 -0.47 43.57 24.97
CA PRO A 52 -1.25 44.47 24.14
C PRO A 52 -0.49 45.79 24.00
N ALA A 53 0.09 46.03 22.82
CA ALA A 53 0.51 47.37 22.45
C ALA A 53 -0.76 48.23 22.38
N ALA A 54 -0.84 49.26 23.22
CA ALA A 54 -1.90 50.26 23.12
C ALA A 54 -1.87 50.85 21.71
N PRO A 55 -3.01 50.90 20.99
CA PRO A 55 -3.04 51.53 19.67
C PRO A 55 -2.74 53.02 19.84
N ASP A 56 -1.63 53.46 19.25
CA ASP A 56 -1.33 54.87 19.07
C ASP A 56 -2.23 55.40 17.95
N TYR A 57 -3.28 56.13 18.34
CA TYR A 57 -4.23 56.77 17.42
C TYR A 57 -3.72 58.12 16.89
N SER A 58 -2.44 58.48 17.09
CA SER A 58 -1.89 59.77 16.64
C SER A 58 -1.27 59.75 15.24
N ALA A 59 -1.23 58.60 14.56
CA ALA A 59 -0.85 58.54 13.15
C ALA A 59 -2.00 59.09 12.28
N SER A 60 -2.00 60.40 12.07
CA SER A 60 -2.80 61.00 11.00
C SER A 60 -2.35 60.40 9.68
N TYR A 61 -3.25 59.68 9.01
CA TYR A 61 -3.04 59.21 7.64
C TYR A 61 -2.67 60.42 6.78
N SER A 62 -1.47 60.41 6.19
CA SER A 62 -1.14 61.43 5.22
C SER A 62 -1.98 61.20 3.96
N THR A 63 -2.29 62.28 3.23
CA THR A 63 -2.98 62.18 1.94
C THR A 63 -2.23 61.27 0.96
N ALA A 64 -0.91 61.16 1.09
CA ALA A 64 -0.08 60.25 0.29
C ALA A 64 -0.31 58.77 0.66
N ASP A 65 -0.50 58.45 1.95
CA ASP A 65 -0.82 57.08 2.39
C ASP A 65 -2.24 56.69 1.99
N PHE A 66 -3.18 57.63 2.01
CA PHE A 66 -4.54 57.40 1.50
C PHE A 66 -4.55 57.20 -0.02
N ASP A 67 -3.79 58.00 -0.78
CA ASP A 67 -3.66 57.84 -2.22
C ASP A 67 -2.98 56.53 -2.62
N ASP A 68 -1.96 56.08 -1.87
CA ASP A 68 -1.32 54.78 -2.12
C ASP A 68 -2.26 53.61 -1.76
N LEU A 69 -3.06 53.74 -0.69
CA LEU A 69 -4.11 52.80 -0.35
C LEU A 69 -5.17 52.73 -1.46
N MET A 70 -5.63 53.88 -1.97
CA MET A 70 -6.61 53.96 -3.05
C MET A 70 -6.03 53.42 -4.38
N ARG A 71 -4.73 53.59 -4.64
CA ARG A 71 -4.05 52.92 -5.77
C ARG A 71 -3.93 51.41 -5.60
N GLN A 72 -3.70 50.93 -4.38
CA GLN A 72 -3.70 49.49 -4.09
C GLN A 72 -5.10 48.88 -4.28
N TRP A 73 -6.16 49.61 -3.95
CA TRP A 73 -7.56 49.20 -4.17
C TRP A 73 -8.03 49.35 -5.61
N ALA A 74 -7.43 50.29 -6.37
CA ALA A 74 -7.65 50.48 -7.80
C ALA A 74 -6.85 49.52 -8.69
N LYS A 75 -6.02 48.63 -8.12
CA LYS A 75 -5.40 47.54 -8.88
C LYS A 75 -6.52 46.76 -9.57
N PRO A 76 -6.46 46.56 -10.90
CA PRO A 76 -7.51 45.85 -11.62
C PRO A 76 -7.69 44.48 -10.98
N LYS A 77 -8.89 44.24 -10.44
CA LYS A 77 -9.24 42.93 -9.87
C LYS A 77 -8.84 41.89 -10.90
N ALA A 78 -7.93 41.00 -10.52
CA ALA A 78 -7.45 39.93 -11.39
C ALA A 78 -8.66 39.31 -12.10
N LYS A 79 -8.61 39.25 -13.44
CA LYS A 79 -9.72 38.72 -14.24
C LYS A 79 -10.16 37.40 -13.61
N LYS A 80 -11.41 37.32 -13.15
CA LYS A 80 -11.96 36.10 -12.55
C LYS A 80 -11.67 34.96 -13.52
N LYS A 81 -10.98 33.91 -13.06
CA LYS A 81 -10.76 32.72 -13.87
C LYS A 81 -12.14 32.22 -14.36
N PRO A 82 -12.25 31.76 -15.61
CA PRO A 82 -13.49 31.15 -16.07
C PRO A 82 -13.89 30.02 -15.12
N ALA A 83 -15.19 29.85 -14.91
CA ALA A 83 -15.69 28.74 -14.11
C ALA A 83 -15.25 27.42 -14.75
N PRO A 84 -14.84 26.42 -13.94
CA PRO A 84 -14.46 25.12 -14.47
C PRO A 84 -15.64 24.47 -15.19
N TYR A 85 -15.35 23.72 -16.25
CA TYR A 85 -16.33 22.82 -16.85
C TYR A 85 -16.58 21.64 -15.90
N VAL A 86 -17.83 21.23 -15.75
CA VAL A 86 -18.20 20.05 -14.95
C VAL A 86 -18.69 18.99 -15.93
N ASP A 87 -18.06 17.82 -15.93
CA ASP A 87 -18.46 16.70 -16.79
C ASP A 87 -19.76 16.04 -16.28
N PRO A 88 -20.37 15.09 -17.03
CA PRO A 88 -21.58 14.38 -16.58
C PRO A 88 -21.42 13.64 -15.25
N CYS A 89 -20.19 13.29 -14.87
CA CYS A 89 -19.85 12.59 -13.63
C CYS A 89 -19.56 13.56 -12.47
N GLY A 90 -19.61 14.89 -12.69
CA GLY A 90 -19.38 15.89 -11.67
C GLY A 90 -17.91 16.32 -11.50
N ASN A 91 -16.97 15.80 -12.29
CA ASN A 91 -15.57 16.19 -12.20
C ASN A 91 -15.34 17.56 -12.82
N LYS A 92 -14.40 18.31 -12.23
CA LYS A 92 -14.09 19.69 -12.64
C LYS A 92 -12.87 19.72 -13.55
N TRP A 93 -13.04 20.31 -14.73
CA TRP A 93 -12.04 20.49 -15.78
C TRP A 93 -11.77 21.98 -15.99
N GLY A 94 -10.57 22.35 -16.43
CA GLY A 94 -10.23 23.75 -16.69
C GLY A 94 -11.03 24.34 -17.86
N SER A 95 -11.41 23.50 -18.83
CA SER A 95 -12.34 23.85 -19.90
C SER A 95 -13.04 22.63 -20.52
N LYS A 96 -14.09 22.87 -21.31
CA LYS A 96 -14.75 21.82 -22.11
C LYS A 96 -13.81 21.19 -23.15
N ALA A 97 -12.93 22.00 -23.76
CA ALA A 97 -11.96 21.52 -24.74
C ALA A 97 -10.91 20.58 -24.12
N GLU A 98 -10.51 20.83 -22.86
CA GLU A 98 -9.65 19.92 -22.11
C GLU A 98 -10.33 18.57 -21.86
N TYR A 99 -11.59 18.59 -21.42
CA TYR A 99 -12.39 17.37 -21.24
C TYR A 99 -12.55 16.59 -22.55
N GLU A 100 -12.88 17.25 -23.65
CA GLU A 100 -13.03 16.60 -24.97
C GLU A 100 -11.71 16.00 -25.48
N SER A 101 -10.59 16.70 -25.27
CA SER A 101 -9.24 16.20 -25.59
C SER A 101 -8.87 14.97 -24.75
N TRP A 102 -9.12 15.04 -23.43
CA TRP A 102 -8.95 13.88 -22.54
C TRP A 102 -9.83 12.71 -22.97
N LYS A 103 -11.10 12.96 -23.29
CA LYS A 103 -12.05 11.94 -23.75
C LYS A 103 -11.55 11.26 -25.03
N ALA A 104 -11.21 12.03 -26.06
CA ALA A 104 -10.69 11.50 -27.32
C ALA A 104 -9.39 10.68 -27.13
N SER A 105 -8.51 11.13 -26.23
CA SER A 105 -7.29 10.40 -25.87
C SER A 105 -7.58 9.07 -25.17
N ASN A 106 -8.54 9.05 -24.22
CA ASN A 106 -8.96 7.80 -23.57
C ASN A 106 -9.64 6.86 -24.55
N ASP A 107 -10.53 7.35 -25.42
CA ASP A 107 -11.20 6.54 -26.44
C ASP A 107 -10.19 5.86 -27.37
N ALA A 108 -9.16 6.62 -27.81
CA ALA A 108 -8.07 6.07 -28.62
C ALA A 108 -7.24 5.02 -27.86
N ARG A 109 -6.94 5.26 -26.58
CA ARG A 109 -6.25 4.30 -25.71
C ARG A 109 -7.06 3.01 -25.56
N PHE A 110 -8.35 3.12 -25.23
CA PHE A 110 -9.22 1.97 -25.06
C PHE A 110 -9.36 1.15 -26.35
N GLU A 111 -9.43 1.80 -27.51
CA GLU A 111 -9.44 1.10 -28.80
C GLU A 111 -8.10 0.39 -29.08
N GLN A 112 -6.98 1.00 -28.70
CA GLN A 112 -5.67 0.36 -28.80
C GLN A 112 -5.57 -0.85 -27.87
N ASP A 113 -6.02 -0.74 -26.62
CA ASP A 113 -6.02 -1.84 -25.65
C ASP A 113 -6.98 -2.96 -26.09
N ARG A 114 -8.15 -2.62 -26.64
CA ARG A 114 -9.07 -3.58 -27.25
C ARG A 114 -8.41 -4.40 -28.35
N LYS A 115 -7.67 -3.73 -29.26
CA LYS A 115 -6.93 -4.42 -30.33
C LYS A 115 -5.81 -5.29 -29.76
N LYS A 116 -5.05 -4.76 -28.80
CA LYS A 116 -3.91 -5.43 -28.18
C LYS A 116 -4.35 -6.72 -27.46
N HIS A 117 -5.47 -6.68 -26.75
CA HIS A 117 -5.96 -7.79 -25.93
C HIS A 117 -7.05 -8.64 -26.60
N ALA A 118 -7.40 -8.37 -27.87
CA ALA A 118 -8.46 -9.07 -28.58
C ALA A 118 -8.28 -10.60 -28.59
N ALA A 119 -7.06 -11.09 -28.85
CA ALA A 119 -6.77 -12.52 -28.89
C ALA A 119 -6.88 -13.18 -27.51
N GLU A 120 -6.42 -12.49 -26.46
CA GLU A 120 -6.48 -12.98 -25.08
C GLU A 120 -7.93 -13.05 -24.58
N ARG A 121 -8.72 -12.02 -24.86
CA ARG A 121 -10.18 -12.01 -24.60
C ARG A 121 -10.90 -13.15 -25.29
N ALA A 122 -10.60 -13.37 -26.57
CA ALA A 122 -11.20 -14.48 -27.34
C ALA A 122 -10.83 -15.84 -26.73
N ALA A 123 -9.59 -16.02 -26.27
CA ALA A 123 -9.16 -17.25 -25.61
C ALA A 123 -9.86 -17.46 -24.25
N ILE A 124 -10.05 -16.39 -23.46
CA ILE A 124 -10.77 -16.45 -22.19
C ILE A 124 -12.24 -16.83 -22.43
N ILE A 125 -12.93 -16.15 -23.36
CA ILE A 125 -14.33 -16.45 -23.70
C ILE A 125 -14.47 -17.90 -24.18
N ALA A 126 -13.56 -18.37 -25.04
CA ALA A 126 -13.56 -19.75 -25.52
C ALA A 126 -13.40 -20.77 -24.38
N ARG A 127 -12.55 -20.49 -23.38
CA ARG A 127 -12.34 -21.37 -22.22
C ARG A 127 -13.59 -21.50 -21.34
N TYR A 128 -14.36 -20.43 -21.17
CA TYR A 128 -15.63 -20.46 -20.43
C TYR A 128 -16.84 -20.83 -21.31
N GLY A 129 -16.66 -20.94 -22.62
CA GLY A 129 -17.68 -21.32 -23.60
C GLY A 129 -18.56 -20.16 -24.10
N SER A 130 -18.71 -19.08 -23.35
CA SER A 130 -19.47 -17.88 -23.76
C SER A 130 -19.02 -16.64 -22.99
N PHE A 131 -19.39 -15.46 -23.49
CA PHE A 131 -19.14 -14.20 -22.79
C PHE A 131 -19.91 -14.14 -21.46
N GLU A 132 -21.16 -14.60 -21.47
CA GLU A 132 -22.03 -14.68 -20.30
C GLU A 132 -21.45 -15.60 -19.23
N ALA A 133 -20.93 -16.78 -19.62
CA ALA A 133 -20.27 -17.68 -18.68
C ALA A 133 -18.94 -17.11 -18.15
N ALA A 134 -18.16 -16.44 -19.01
CA ALA A 134 -16.89 -15.83 -18.61
C ALA A 134 -17.09 -14.67 -17.62
N THR A 135 -18.19 -13.92 -17.77
CA THR A 135 -18.58 -12.81 -16.90
C THR A 135 -19.39 -13.25 -15.69
N ALA A 136 -20.08 -14.40 -15.69
CA ALA A 136 -20.85 -14.89 -14.54
C ALA A 136 -19.96 -15.18 -13.32
N ARG A 137 -20.53 -15.12 -12.10
CA ARG A 137 -19.83 -15.50 -10.86
C ARG A 137 -19.39 -16.97 -10.96
N ASP A 138 -18.14 -17.25 -10.66
CA ASP A 138 -17.70 -18.63 -10.45
C ASP A 138 -18.24 -19.18 -9.11
N GLU A 139 -18.03 -20.47 -8.84
CA GLU A 139 -18.52 -21.12 -7.63
C GLU A 139 -18.01 -20.45 -6.34
N ARG A 140 -16.77 -19.94 -6.35
CA ARG A 140 -16.17 -19.31 -5.17
C ARG A 140 -16.71 -17.89 -4.98
N GLU A 141 -16.82 -17.13 -6.06
CA GLU A 141 -17.48 -15.82 -6.07
C GLU A 141 -18.93 -15.94 -5.57
N GLN A 142 -19.64 -16.99 -6.00
CA GLN A 142 -21.03 -17.25 -5.59
C GLN A 142 -21.14 -17.54 -4.09
N LEU A 143 -20.29 -18.41 -3.54
CA LEU A 143 -20.27 -18.71 -2.10
C LEU A 143 -20.00 -17.46 -1.25
N LEU A 144 -19.05 -16.62 -1.68
CA LEU A 144 -18.73 -15.37 -0.98
C LEU A 144 -19.88 -14.37 -1.06
N HIS A 145 -20.53 -14.27 -2.22
CA HIS A 145 -21.69 -13.42 -2.44
C HIS A 145 -22.87 -13.82 -1.55
N GLU A 146 -23.22 -15.11 -1.51
CA GLU A 146 -24.28 -15.64 -0.66
C GLU A 146 -23.99 -15.40 0.83
N ALA A 147 -22.74 -15.59 1.26
CA ALA A 147 -22.33 -15.32 2.63
C ALA A 147 -22.45 -13.84 3.00
N ALA A 148 -22.17 -12.93 2.08
CA ALA A 148 -22.21 -11.48 2.31
C ALA A 148 -23.59 -10.85 2.11
N LEU A 149 -24.54 -11.57 1.49
CA LEU A 149 -25.85 -11.07 1.06
C LEU A 149 -26.59 -10.20 2.10
N PRO A 150 -26.60 -10.53 3.41
CA PRO A 150 -27.28 -9.70 4.42
C PRO A 150 -26.68 -8.30 4.64
N TRP A 151 -25.44 -8.06 4.19
CA TRP A 151 -24.70 -6.83 4.40
C TRP A 151 -24.43 -6.03 3.12
N LEU A 152 -24.86 -6.52 1.96
CA LEU A 152 -24.66 -5.83 0.69
C LEU A 152 -25.56 -4.60 0.61
N GLU A 153 -24.94 -3.45 0.33
CA GLU A 153 -25.57 -2.14 0.36
C GLU A 153 -25.44 -1.42 -0.99
N GLY A 154 -26.48 -0.66 -1.33
CA GLY A 154 -26.56 0.08 -2.58
C GLY A 154 -27.08 -0.74 -3.76
N PRO A 155 -27.50 -0.07 -4.84
CA PRO A 155 -28.08 -0.75 -5.99
C PRO A 155 -27.05 -1.65 -6.65
N ASN A 156 -27.49 -2.86 -7.03
CA ASN A 156 -26.74 -3.82 -7.85
C ASN A 156 -26.67 -3.38 -9.34
N VAL A 157 -26.88 -2.10 -9.60
CA VAL A 157 -27.00 -1.50 -10.92
C VAL A 157 -26.37 -0.14 -10.79
N SER A 158 -25.23 0.07 -11.44
CA SER A 158 -24.79 1.44 -11.66
C SER A 158 -25.87 2.15 -12.48
N THR A 159 -26.41 3.25 -11.97
CA THR A 159 -27.32 4.12 -12.74
C THR A 159 -26.61 4.80 -13.91
N ASP A 160 -25.29 4.68 -13.98
CA ASP A 160 -24.48 5.14 -15.08
C ASP A 160 -24.49 4.08 -16.21
N PRO A 161 -24.99 4.43 -17.41
CA PRO A 161 -25.01 3.55 -18.58
C PRO A 161 -23.63 2.96 -18.93
N GLU A 162 -22.53 3.66 -18.62
CA GLU A 162 -21.17 3.18 -18.91
C GLU A 162 -20.81 1.93 -18.10
N PHE A 163 -21.42 1.74 -16.93
CA PHE A 163 -21.20 0.59 -16.04
C PHE A 163 -22.38 -0.39 -16.06
N ALA A 164 -23.29 -0.30 -17.03
CA ALA A 164 -24.42 -1.23 -17.15
C ALA A 164 -23.97 -2.70 -17.32
N HIS A 165 -22.78 -2.92 -17.91
CA HIS A 165 -22.15 -4.24 -18.05
C HIS A 165 -21.74 -4.87 -16.70
N GLN A 166 -21.71 -4.07 -15.63
CA GLN A 166 -21.42 -4.49 -14.25
C GLN A 166 -22.69 -4.76 -13.43
N SER A 167 -23.88 -4.53 -14.00
CA SER A 167 -25.15 -4.75 -13.33
C SER A 167 -25.33 -6.22 -12.91
N GLY A 168 -25.83 -6.45 -11.70
CA GLY A 168 -25.99 -7.80 -11.12
C GLY A 168 -24.77 -8.30 -10.33
N ARG A 169 -23.59 -7.69 -10.53
CA ARG A 169 -22.34 -8.06 -9.87
C ARG A 169 -21.87 -7.11 -8.77
N TRP A 170 -22.22 -5.84 -8.86
CA TRP A 170 -21.55 -4.77 -8.11
C TRP A 170 -22.44 -4.19 -7.03
N HIS A 171 -21.95 -4.21 -5.80
CA HIS A 171 -22.53 -3.44 -4.70
C HIS A 171 -21.63 -2.27 -4.37
N LYS A 172 -22.22 -1.16 -3.92
CA LYS A 172 -21.46 0.03 -3.57
C LYS A 172 -20.70 -0.16 -2.25
N ARG A 173 -21.35 -0.86 -1.31
CA ARG A 173 -20.87 -1.07 0.05
C ARG A 173 -21.23 -2.47 0.53
N MET A 174 -20.49 -2.93 1.54
CA MET A 174 -20.74 -4.20 2.21
C MET A 174 -20.41 -4.05 3.69
N GLY A 175 -21.43 -4.05 4.54
CA GLY A 175 -21.27 -3.95 5.99
C GLY A 175 -20.51 -2.69 6.40
N GLY A 176 -20.88 -1.54 5.83
CA GLY A 176 -20.21 -0.25 6.02
C GLY A 176 -18.85 -0.08 5.33
N TRP A 177 -18.36 -1.07 4.58
CA TRP A 177 -17.07 -1.02 3.87
C TRP A 177 -17.26 -0.77 2.37
N GLU A 178 -16.40 0.07 1.79
CA GLU A 178 -16.25 0.29 0.34
C GLU A 178 -14.79 0.02 -0.06
N ALA A 179 -14.58 -0.57 -1.24
CA ALA A 179 -13.24 -1.00 -1.67
C ALA A 179 -12.28 0.18 -1.94
N TYR A 180 -12.83 1.34 -2.34
CA TYR A 180 -12.14 2.63 -2.41
C TYR A 180 -12.86 3.67 -1.53
N GLY A 181 -12.14 4.20 -0.54
CA GLY A 181 -12.66 5.24 0.37
C GLY A 181 -12.29 5.02 1.84
N CYS A 182 -12.00 3.77 2.21
CA CYS A 182 -11.80 3.38 3.59
C CYS A 182 -10.41 2.78 3.84
N PHE A 183 -9.36 3.61 3.83
CA PHE A 183 -8.02 3.17 4.22
C PHE A 183 -8.04 2.59 5.64
N GLY A 184 -7.59 1.34 5.77
CA GLY A 184 -7.51 0.63 7.06
C GLY A 184 -8.85 0.14 7.62
N GLN A 185 -10.00 0.38 6.98
CA GLN A 185 -11.27 -0.17 7.46
C GLN A 185 -11.57 -1.53 6.82
N HIS A 186 -12.45 -2.28 7.45
CA HIS A 186 -12.92 -3.58 7.00
C HIS A 186 -14.45 -3.60 7.17
N PRO A 187 -15.16 -4.54 6.51
CA PRO A 187 -16.57 -4.79 6.82
C PRO A 187 -16.75 -5.08 8.31
N VAL A 188 -17.94 -4.82 8.85
CA VAL A 188 -18.30 -5.21 10.23
C VAL A 188 -17.96 -6.69 10.51
N ASP A 189 -17.54 -7.00 11.74
CA ASP A 189 -17.03 -8.32 12.11
C ASP A 189 -17.95 -9.50 11.71
N PRO A 190 -19.29 -9.43 11.86
CA PRO A 190 -20.17 -10.51 11.42
C PRO A 190 -20.08 -10.77 9.91
N CYS A 191 -19.97 -9.72 9.09
CA CYS A 191 -19.83 -9.84 7.64
C CYS A 191 -18.47 -10.45 7.26
N ARG A 192 -17.40 -9.99 7.92
CA ARG A 192 -16.06 -10.54 7.75
C ARG A 192 -16.03 -12.04 8.05
N LEU A 193 -16.57 -12.44 9.20
CA LEU A 193 -16.62 -13.85 9.61
C LEU A 193 -17.47 -14.69 8.66
N ALA A 194 -18.59 -14.15 8.15
CA ALA A 194 -19.40 -14.86 7.15
C ALA A 194 -18.59 -15.15 5.88
N ILE A 195 -17.84 -14.16 5.37
CA ILE A 195 -17.00 -14.30 4.18
C ILE A 195 -15.81 -15.25 4.42
N GLU A 196 -15.14 -15.14 5.56
CA GLU A 196 -14.03 -16.03 5.91
C GLU A 196 -14.49 -17.48 6.07
N ASN A 197 -15.74 -17.72 6.50
CA ASN A 197 -16.34 -19.04 6.67
C ASN A 197 -17.09 -19.57 5.44
N ALA A 198 -17.24 -18.79 4.37
CA ALA A 198 -17.94 -19.21 3.15
C ALA A 198 -17.31 -20.48 2.54
N TYR A 199 -15.98 -20.60 2.64
CA TYR A 199 -15.21 -21.81 2.43
C TYR A 199 -13.87 -21.71 3.20
N PRO A 200 -13.18 -22.84 3.46
CA PRO A 200 -12.00 -22.86 4.34
C PRO A 200 -10.96 -21.79 4.02
N MET A 201 -10.46 -21.10 5.04
CA MET A 201 -9.34 -20.17 4.93
C MET A 201 -8.03 -20.94 4.70
N PRO A 202 -7.09 -20.39 3.90
CA PRO A 202 -5.74 -20.91 3.82
C PRO A 202 -5.07 -20.98 5.18
N VAL A 203 -4.41 -22.10 5.48
CA VAL A 203 -3.70 -22.30 6.76
C VAL A 203 -2.18 -22.32 6.60
N THR A 204 -1.68 -22.21 5.36
CA THR A 204 -0.24 -22.10 5.05
C THR A 204 0.03 -20.93 4.11
N ILE A 205 1.25 -20.37 4.15
CA ILE A 205 1.67 -19.28 3.27
C ILE A 205 1.50 -19.66 1.80
N ARG A 206 1.87 -20.90 1.44
CA ARG A 206 1.67 -21.44 0.09
C ARG A 206 0.20 -21.46 -0.33
N GLN A 207 -0.71 -21.98 0.50
CA GLN A 207 -2.14 -22.00 0.17
C GLN A 207 -2.70 -20.59 0.00
N ALA A 208 -2.29 -19.64 0.86
CA ALA A 208 -2.75 -18.26 0.78
C ALA A 208 -2.23 -17.56 -0.48
N ARG A 209 -0.96 -17.79 -0.87
CA ARG A 209 -0.39 -17.31 -2.13
C ARG A 209 -1.13 -17.90 -3.33
N ASP A 210 -1.37 -19.21 -3.35
CA ASP A 210 -2.02 -19.88 -4.48
C ASP A 210 -3.46 -19.39 -4.65
N GLU A 211 -4.19 -19.21 -3.54
CA GLU A 211 -5.52 -18.60 -3.54
C GLU A 211 -5.49 -17.15 -4.06
N HIS A 212 -4.55 -16.33 -3.58
CA HIS A 212 -4.39 -14.96 -4.04
C HIS A 212 -4.09 -14.87 -5.54
N GLN A 213 -3.18 -15.71 -6.04
CA GLN A 213 -2.86 -15.75 -7.48
C GLN A 213 -4.05 -16.22 -8.33
N ALA A 214 -4.92 -17.09 -7.80
CA ALA A 214 -6.16 -17.45 -8.48
C ALA A 214 -7.10 -16.25 -8.60
N TRP A 215 -7.21 -15.43 -7.55
CA TRP A 215 -7.99 -14.19 -7.57
C TRP A 215 -7.39 -13.14 -8.51
N GLU A 216 -6.08 -12.98 -8.56
CA GLU A 216 -5.40 -12.09 -9.52
C GLU A 216 -5.68 -12.50 -10.96
N ARG A 217 -5.58 -13.79 -11.27
CA ARG A 217 -5.95 -14.30 -12.59
C ARG A 217 -7.42 -14.01 -12.91
N ARG A 218 -8.32 -14.28 -11.97
CA ARG A 218 -9.76 -14.03 -12.15
C ARG A 218 -10.05 -12.54 -12.38
N ARG A 219 -9.41 -11.67 -11.61
CA ARG A 219 -9.49 -10.21 -11.75
C ARG A 219 -9.02 -9.77 -13.13
N HIS A 220 -7.83 -10.20 -13.54
CA HIS A 220 -7.28 -9.90 -14.87
C HIS A 220 -8.20 -10.38 -16.00
N GLU A 221 -8.76 -11.59 -15.88
CA GLU A 221 -9.71 -12.10 -16.87
C GLU A 221 -10.95 -11.23 -16.98
N LEU A 222 -11.55 -10.83 -15.85
CA LEU A 222 -12.72 -9.96 -15.85
C LEU A 222 -12.40 -8.57 -16.41
N ASP A 223 -11.23 -8.00 -16.07
CA ASP A 223 -10.76 -6.73 -16.60
C ASP A 223 -10.67 -6.73 -18.13
N LEU A 224 -10.11 -7.80 -18.69
CA LEU A 224 -10.03 -7.99 -20.13
C LEU A 224 -11.40 -8.21 -20.77
N ILE A 225 -12.25 -9.08 -20.22
CA ILE A 225 -13.55 -9.39 -20.81
C ILE A 225 -14.43 -8.13 -20.83
N GLN A 226 -14.49 -7.42 -19.70
CA GLN A 226 -15.32 -6.23 -19.49
C GLN A 226 -14.75 -4.97 -20.16
N GLU A 227 -13.54 -5.06 -20.72
CA GLU A 227 -12.85 -3.92 -21.33
C GLU A 227 -12.64 -2.78 -20.32
N ALA A 228 -12.42 -3.14 -19.06
CA ALA A 228 -12.16 -2.20 -17.99
C ALA A 228 -10.73 -1.63 -18.11
N TYR A 229 -9.76 -2.42 -18.59
CA TYR A 229 -8.38 -2.02 -18.86
C TYR A 229 -7.71 -1.28 -17.68
N GLY A 230 -7.86 -1.84 -16.48
CA GLY A 230 -7.40 -1.24 -15.23
C GLY A 230 -8.38 -0.23 -14.63
N ALA A 231 -9.58 -0.09 -15.18
CA ALA A 231 -10.67 0.60 -14.49
C ALA A 231 -10.97 -0.13 -13.17
N TYR A 232 -11.27 0.69 -12.16
CA TYR A 232 -11.31 0.21 -10.79
C TYR A 232 -12.48 -0.74 -10.59
N GLU A 233 -12.16 -1.83 -9.90
CA GLU A 233 -13.08 -2.81 -9.35
C GLU A 233 -13.77 -3.71 -10.42
N VAL A 234 -13.26 -4.95 -10.59
CA VAL A 234 -13.85 -5.98 -11.50
C VAL A 234 -14.30 -7.27 -10.79
N LEU A 235 -13.79 -7.51 -9.57
CA LEU A 235 -14.27 -8.55 -8.65
C LEU A 235 -15.43 -8.03 -7.79
N ASP A 236 -16.46 -8.84 -7.56
CA ASP A 236 -17.54 -8.50 -6.61
C ASP A 236 -16.95 -8.15 -5.21
N LEU A 237 -17.59 -7.24 -4.46
CA LEU A 237 -17.06 -6.73 -3.18
C LEU A 237 -16.65 -7.82 -2.17
N PRO A 238 -17.41 -8.93 -1.98
CA PRO A 238 -16.99 -10.02 -1.12
C PRO A 238 -15.73 -10.74 -1.63
N ALA A 239 -15.58 -10.86 -2.95
CA ALA A 239 -14.41 -11.45 -3.59
C ALA A 239 -13.19 -10.53 -3.51
N GLU A 240 -13.37 -9.23 -3.73
CA GLU A 240 -12.35 -8.20 -3.51
C GLU A 240 -11.86 -8.21 -2.05
N TYR A 241 -12.79 -8.30 -1.08
CA TYR A 241 -12.43 -8.44 0.33
C TYR A 241 -11.62 -9.72 0.59
N ARG A 242 -12.07 -10.87 0.07
CA ARG A 242 -11.38 -12.16 0.22
C ARG A 242 -9.98 -12.11 -0.40
N TRP A 243 -9.84 -11.53 -1.60
CA TRP A 243 -8.55 -11.30 -2.27
C TRP A 243 -7.59 -10.51 -1.38
N ARG A 244 -8.01 -9.36 -0.83
CA ARG A 244 -7.20 -8.55 0.11
C ARG A 244 -6.92 -9.28 1.43
N ARG A 245 -7.82 -10.14 1.90
CA ARG A 245 -7.66 -10.90 3.15
C ARG A 245 -6.61 -11.98 3.01
N VAL A 246 -6.68 -12.79 1.95
CA VAL A 246 -5.70 -13.87 1.71
C VAL A 246 -4.34 -13.33 1.35
N ARG A 247 -4.28 -12.15 0.74
CA ARG A 247 -3.06 -11.37 0.53
C ARG A 247 -2.32 -11.16 1.86
N ARG A 248 -2.98 -10.53 2.84
CA ARG A 248 -2.41 -10.30 4.18
C ARG A 248 -1.96 -11.57 4.90
N LEU A 249 -2.67 -12.69 4.72
CA LEU A 249 -2.26 -13.98 5.31
C LEU A 249 -0.85 -14.37 4.89
N TYR A 250 -0.54 -14.39 3.59
CA TYR A 250 0.78 -14.80 3.12
C TYR A 250 1.81 -13.66 3.11
N GLU A 251 1.41 -12.41 3.30
CA GLU A 251 2.32 -11.26 3.44
C GLU A 251 2.88 -11.06 4.84
N SER A 252 2.06 -11.21 5.89
CA SER A 252 2.49 -10.91 7.25
C SER A 252 1.90 -11.80 8.34
N GLU A 253 0.65 -12.26 8.22
CA GLU A 253 -0.05 -12.87 9.37
C GLU A 253 0.28 -14.35 9.61
N LEU A 254 0.42 -15.16 8.55
CA LEU A 254 0.80 -16.56 8.71
C LEU A 254 2.29 -16.66 9.07
N PRO A 255 2.66 -17.51 10.04
CA PRO A 255 4.04 -17.70 10.43
C PRO A 255 4.81 -18.40 9.32
N ILE A 256 6.03 -17.94 9.06
CA ILE A 256 6.97 -18.67 8.23
C ILE A 256 7.41 -19.90 9.04
N VAL A 257 7.19 -21.12 8.57
CA VAL A 257 7.60 -22.35 9.29
C VAL A 257 8.73 -23.07 8.56
N THR A 258 8.77 -22.94 7.24
CA THR A 258 9.70 -23.64 6.35
C THR A 258 10.56 -22.67 5.55
N MET A 259 11.62 -23.18 4.92
CA MET A 259 12.43 -22.38 3.98
C MET A 259 11.63 -21.95 2.74
N ASP A 260 10.64 -22.74 2.37
CA ASP A 260 9.75 -22.47 1.25
C ASP A 260 8.82 -21.27 1.54
N ASP A 261 8.25 -21.24 2.74
CA ASP A 261 7.48 -20.10 3.26
C ASP A 261 8.31 -18.80 3.23
N LEU A 262 9.58 -18.88 3.65
CA LEU A 262 10.52 -17.76 3.62
C LEU A 262 10.78 -17.31 2.18
N HIS A 263 10.98 -18.25 1.26
CA HIS A 263 11.19 -17.94 -0.14
C HIS A 263 9.98 -17.25 -0.77
N ILE A 264 8.76 -17.70 -0.46
CA ILE A 264 7.51 -17.07 -0.94
C ILE A 264 7.43 -15.62 -0.46
N ARG A 265 7.72 -15.35 0.82
CA ARG A 265 7.62 -14.00 1.37
C ARG A 265 8.74 -13.07 0.87
N LEU A 266 9.92 -13.60 0.57
CA LEU A 266 10.99 -12.88 -0.13
C LEU A 266 10.62 -12.55 -1.58
N GLN A 267 9.99 -13.47 -2.32
CA GLN A 267 9.49 -13.21 -3.67
C GLN A 267 8.45 -12.09 -3.64
N PHE A 268 7.52 -12.14 -2.68
CA PHE A 268 6.55 -11.08 -2.46
C PHE A 268 7.24 -9.72 -2.24
N ALA A 269 8.16 -9.62 -1.28
CA ALA A 269 8.86 -8.36 -0.97
C ALA A 269 9.68 -7.81 -2.15
N ARG A 270 10.12 -8.66 -3.07
CA ARG A 270 10.81 -8.26 -4.31
C ARG A 270 9.85 -7.72 -5.36
N ASP A 271 8.68 -8.34 -5.49
CA ASP A 271 7.75 -8.11 -6.59
C ASP A 271 6.79 -6.93 -6.33
N VAL A 272 6.76 -6.41 -5.11
CA VAL A 272 5.87 -5.31 -4.72
C VAL A 272 6.57 -3.97 -4.87
N ASP A 273 5.94 -3.05 -5.60
CA ASP A 273 6.42 -1.69 -5.79
C ASP A 273 6.11 -0.75 -4.61
N ASP A 274 5.17 -1.11 -3.74
CA ASP A 274 4.77 -0.30 -2.57
C ASP A 274 5.68 -0.55 -1.36
N ALA A 275 6.38 0.51 -0.93
CA ALA A 275 7.25 0.47 0.23
C ALA A 275 6.50 0.12 1.53
N HIS A 276 5.19 0.41 1.63
CA HIS A 276 4.40 0.08 2.81
C HIS A 276 4.21 -1.43 2.97
N ASP A 277 3.87 -2.12 1.88
CA ASP A 277 3.68 -3.56 1.84
C ASP A 277 4.98 -4.33 2.18
N VAL A 278 6.12 -3.80 1.72
CA VAL A 278 7.44 -4.34 2.09
C VAL A 278 7.70 -4.18 3.59
N CYS A 279 7.36 -3.03 4.19
CA CYS A 279 7.55 -2.79 5.62
C CYS A 279 6.79 -3.78 6.51
N GLU A 280 5.60 -4.22 6.10
CA GLU A 280 4.79 -5.18 6.86
C GLU A 280 5.37 -6.61 6.81
N ALA A 281 5.96 -7.01 5.68
CA ALA A 281 6.50 -8.37 5.52
C ALA A 281 7.88 -8.55 6.18
N VAL A 282 8.72 -7.51 6.16
CA VAL A 282 10.14 -7.55 6.57
C VAL A 282 10.38 -8.10 7.99
N PRO A 283 9.64 -7.70 9.03
CA PRO A 283 9.86 -8.22 10.39
C PRO A 283 9.78 -9.75 10.45
N SER A 284 8.75 -10.34 9.83
CA SER A 284 8.56 -11.80 9.81
C SER A 284 9.66 -12.52 9.01
N ILE A 285 10.15 -11.90 7.93
CA ILE A 285 11.26 -12.42 7.12
C ILE A 285 12.56 -12.46 7.94
N ILE A 286 12.90 -11.38 8.64
CA ILE A 286 14.12 -11.29 9.47
C ILE A 286 14.09 -12.36 10.57
N GLU A 287 13.00 -12.41 11.34
CA GLU A 287 12.82 -13.40 12.41
C GLU A 287 12.97 -14.83 11.89
N ALA A 288 12.31 -15.13 10.77
CA ALA A 288 12.37 -16.47 10.19
C ALA A 288 13.76 -16.79 9.62
N PHE A 289 14.45 -15.82 9.02
CA PHE A 289 15.82 -16.01 8.55
C PHE A 289 16.76 -16.33 9.72
N GLU A 290 16.68 -15.59 10.82
CA GLU A 290 17.47 -15.84 12.03
C GLU A 290 17.21 -17.25 12.58
N ARG A 291 15.93 -17.65 12.67
CA ARG A 291 15.54 -18.96 13.21
C ARG A 291 15.87 -20.13 12.28
N LEU A 292 15.66 -19.99 10.97
CA LEU A 292 15.74 -21.10 10.01
C LEU A 292 17.12 -21.22 9.33
N VAL A 293 17.82 -20.11 9.14
CA VAL A 293 19.10 -20.04 8.41
C VAL A 293 20.29 -19.87 9.34
N MET A 294 20.11 -19.21 10.49
CA MET A 294 21.18 -18.92 11.46
C MET A 294 21.05 -19.68 12.80
N PRO A 295 20.70 -21.00 12.84
CA PRO A 295 20.51 -21.70 14.11
C PRO A 295 21.80 -21.82 14.95
N ALA A 296 22.98 -21.60 14.35
CA ALA A 296 24.27 -21.74 15.01
C ALA A 296 24.73 -20.50 15.83
N ALA A 297 24.03 -19.36 15.76
CA ALA A 297 24.44 -18.15 16.49
C ALA A 297 23.99 -18.13 17.97
N ASN A 298 22.95 -18.91 18.32
CA ASN A 298 22.35 -18.90 19.66
C ASN A 298 22.32 -20.28 20.35
N ALA A 299 23.02 -21.29 19.82
CA ALA A 299 23.25 -22.50 20.58
C ALA A 299 24.20 -22.17 21.75
N PRO A 300 23.82 -22.36 23.03
CA PRO A 300 24.79 -22.32 24.10
C PRO A 300 25.85 -23.38 23.77
N THR A 301 27.11 -22.98 23.85
CA THR A 301 28.27 -23.87 23.78
C THR A 301 28.25 -24.78 25.01
N GLU A 302 27.28 -25.70 25.07
CA GLU A 302 27.31 -26.81 26.02
C GLU A 302 28.41 -27.76 25.59
N GLY A 303 29.57 -27.57 26.21
CA GLY A 303 30.53 -28.62 26.49
C GLY A 303 30.99 -29.42 25.27
N ILE A 304 31.81 -28.82 24.40
CA ILE A 304 32.83 -29.63 23.73
C ILE A 304 33.76 -30.14 24.84
N PRO A 305 33.79 -31.45 25.16
CA PRO A 305 34.76 -31.97 26.11
C PRO A 305 36.15 -31.71 25.51
N PRO A 306 37.16 -31.35 26.32
CA PRO A 306 38.48 -31.08 25.78
C PRO A 306 38.94 -32.29 24.98
N ILE A 307 39.19 -32.07 23.68
CA ILE A 307 39.76 -33.06 22.78
C ILE A 307 41.07 -33.51 23.41
N ARG A 308 41.05 -34.67 24.08
CA ARG A 308 42.26 -35.34 24.58
C ARG A 308 43.12 -35.63 23.36
N ARG A 309 44.14 -34.79 23.15
CA ARG A 309 45.21 -35.05 22.18
C ARG A 309 45.71 -36.47 22.46
N LYS A 310 45.49 -37.39 21.52
CA LYS A 310 46.13 -38.72 21.53
C LYS A 310 47.64 -38.48 21.56
N ARG A 311 48.25 -38.81 22.69
CA ARG A 311 49.71 -38.86 22.87
C ARG A 311 50.23 -39.82 21.80
N ARG A 312 51.02 -39.32 20.83
CA ARG A 312 51.75 -40.17 19.88
C ARG A 312 52.62 -41.13 20.70
N ALA A 313 52.32 -42.42 20.63
CA ALA A 313 53.23 -43.44 21.09
C ALA A 313 54.42 -43.50 20.12
N ASN A 314 55.63 -43.31 20.64
CA ASN A 314 56.86 -43.54 19.89
C ASN A 314 56.91 -45.01 19.43
N PRO A 315 57.28 -45.29 18.18
CA PRO A 315 57.51 -46.65 17.74
C PRO A 315 58.72 -47.22 18.48
N LYS A 316 58.50 -48.29 19.25
CA LYS A 316 59.57 -49.03 19.92
C LYS A 316 60.23 -49.94 18.90
N ALA A 317 61.56 -49.87 18.87
CA ALA A 317 62.45 -50.57 17.98
C ALA A 317 62.20 -52.08 17.89
N ALA A 318 62.39 -52.60 16.68
CA ALA A 318 62.40 -54.00 16.34
C ALA A 318 63.62 -54.74 16.92
N ALA A 319 63.40 -55.96 17.39
CA ALA A 319 64.35 -57.07 17.45
C ALA A 319 63.57 -58.37 17.79
N PRO A 320 64.14 -59.57 17.61
CA PRO A 320 64.56 -60.18 16.35
C PRO A 320 63.82 -61.52 16.10
N ASN A 321 64.00 -62.06 14.90
CA ASN A 321 63.51 -63.37 14.43
C ASN A 321 63.61 -64.51 15.48
N ASP A 322 62.50 -65.22 15.69
CA ASP A 322 62.49 -66.56 16.28
C ASP A 322 62.25 -67.61 15.17
N PRO A 323 63.22 -68.50 14.88
CA PRO A 323 63.15 -69.45 13.79
C PRO A 323 62.58 -70.80 14.25
N ARG A 324 61.34 -70.84 14.77
CA ARG A 324 60.68 -72.11 15.13
C ARG A 324 59.16 -72.09 15.02
N GLN A 325 58.61 -71.84 13.83
CA GLN A 325 57.30 -72.40 13.45
C GLN A 325 57.34 -72.86 12.00
N ARG A 326 57.87 -74.09 11.86
CA ARG A 326 57.58 -75.00 10.76
C ARG A 326 56.22 -75.65 11.01
N ASP A 327 55.54 -75.93 9.90
CA ASP A 327 54.51 -76.94 9.71
C ASP A 327 53.22 -76.75 10.51
N LEU A 328 52.15 -76.38 9.80
CA LEU A 328 50.89 -77.12 9.79
C LEU A 328 49.94 -76.45 8.78
N PHE A 329 49.25 -77.33 8.04
CA PHE A 329 48.18 -77.11 7.07
C PHE A 329 48.57 -77.09 5.58
N THR A 330 48.03 -78.15 4.98
CA THR A 330 48.10 -78.69 3.63
C THR A 330 47.26 -77.89 2.66
#